data_AF-A0A8C0QQL1-F1
#
_entry.id   AF-A0A8C0QQL1-F1
#
_cell.length_a   1.000
_cell.length_b   1.000
_cell.length_c   1.000
_cell.angle_alpha   90.00
_cell.angle_beta   90.00
_cell.angle_gamma   90.00
#
_symmetry.space_group_name_H-M   'P 1'
#
loop_
_entity.id
_entity.type
_entity.pdbx_description
1 polymer ?
#
loop_
_entity_poly.entity_id
_entity_poly.type
_entity_poly.pdbx_seq_one_letter_code
_entity_poly.pdbx_strand_id
1 'polypeptide(L)'
;MTLRPPTTSGAQPKKQRSVPTLEEKLTVLYLLRDGVSVSNMAHKYSHNESSIRAIKIREREIRQAMASSAPITAKVTNQVHDKTLVKTEKALNLWLKDMNRKLLQMI
;
A
#
# COMPACT_ATOMS: atom_id res chain seq x y z
N MET A 1 -56.12 -14.96 -27.88
CA MET A 1 -54.88 -15.43 -27.23
C MET A 1 -53.71 -14.72 -27.89
N THR A 2 -53.22 -13.64 -27.28
CA THR A 2 -52.16 -12.78 -27.84
C THR A 2 -50.82 -13.15 -27.19
N LEU A 3 -49.89 -13.66 -28.00
CA LEU A 3 -48.56 -14.08 -27.57
C LEU A 3 -47.73 -12.86 -27.14
N ARG A 4 -47.21 -12.90 -25.92
CA ARG A 4 -46.29 -11.90 -25.36
C ARG A 4 -44.87 -12.15 -25.92
N PRO A 5 -44.10 -11.13 -26.33
CA PRO A 5 -42.74 -11.34 -26.81
C PRO A 5 -41.79 -11.66 -25.63
N PRO A 6 -40.68 -12.36 -25.87
CA PRO A 6 -39.69 -12.68 -24.85
C PRO A 6 -38.95 -11.40 -24.45
N THR A 7 -38.97 -11.07 -23.16
CA THR A 7 -38.11 -10.05 -22.58
C THR A 7 -36.66 -10.50 -22.69
N THR A 8 -35.94 -9.97 -23.67
CA THR A 8 -34.49 -10.08 -23.78
C THR A 8 -33.87 -9.39 -22.57
N SER A 9 -33.58 -10.18 -21.54
CA SER A 9 -32.76 -9.80 -20.39
C SER A 9 -31.36 -9.47 -20.92
N GLY A 10 -31.12 -8.19 -21.20
CA GLY A 10 -29.81 -7.67 -21.62
C GLY A 10 -28.75 -8.09 -20.61
N ALA A 11 -27.83 -8.95 -21.05
CA ALA A 11 -26.67 -9.35 -20.29
C ALA A 11 -25.79 -8.12 -20.06
N GLN A 12 -25.97 -7.48 -18.90
CA GLN A 12 -25.08 -6.42 -18.44
C GLN A 12 -23.66 -7.00 -18.33
N PRO A 13 -22.62 -6.30 -18.82
CA PRO A 13 -21.24 -6.74 -18.67
C PRO A 13 -20.94 -7.00 -17.19
N LYS A 14 -20.46 -8.20 -16.87
CA LYS A 14 -20.00 -8.53 -15.52
C LYS A 14 -18.89 -7.55 -15.16
N LYS A 15 -19.18 -6.59 -14.26
CA LYS A 15 -18.19 -5.66 -13.72
C LYS A 15 -17.04 -6.49 -13.15
N GLN A 16 -15.82 -6.28 -13.67
CA GLN A 16 -14.64 -6.91 -13.11
C GLN A 16 -14.56 -6.58 -11.61
N ARG A 17 -14.23 -7.58 -10.80
CA ARG A 17 -14.09 -7.40 -9.35
C ARG A 17 -12.85 -6.55 -9.08
N SER A 18 -13.04 -5.26 -8.87
CA SER A 18 -11.99 -4.40 -8.31
C SER A 18 -11.83 -4.71 -6.83
N VAL A 19 -10.66 -5.20 -6.45
CA VAL A 19 -10.30 -5.46 -5.05
C VAL A 19 -9.81 -4.15 -4.43
N PRO A 20 -10.46 -3.62 -3.39
CA PRO A 20 -10.03 -2.37 -2.78
C PRO A 20 -8.66 -2.52 -2.14
N THR A 21 -7.79 -1.54 -2.39
CA THR A 21 -6.49 -1.41 -1.75
C THR A 21 -6.63 -1.15 -0.25
N LEU A 22 -5.55 -1.34 0.49
CA LEU A 22 -5.58 -1.18 1.94
C LEU A 22 -5.80 0.30 2.36
N GLU A 23 -5.29 1.25 1.57
CA GLU A 23 -5.50 2.69 1.75
C GLU A 23 -6.94 3.13 1.43
N GLU A 24 -7.54 2.59 0.38
CA GLU A 24 -8.95 2.85 0.05
C GLU A 24 -9.87 2.37 1.16
N LYS A 25 -9.62 1.17 1.70
CA LYS A 25 -10.35 0.65 2.87
C LYS A 25 -10.23 1.58 4.07
N LEU A 26 -9.04 2.13 4.33
CA LEU A 26 -8.82 3.07 5.42
C LEU A 26 -9.58 4.39 5.20
N THR A 27 -9.59 4.90 3.97
CA THR A 27 -10.33 6.12 3.61
C THR A 27 -11.84 5.93 3.79
N VAL A 28 -12.37 4.77 3.39
CA VAL A 28 -13.78 4.41 3.64
C VAL A 28 -14.11 4.41 5.13
N LEU A 29 -13.22 3.90 5.98
CA LEU A 29 -13.41 3.91 7.43
C LEU A 29 -13.46 5.32 8.02
N TYR A 30 -12.59 6.23 7.56
CA TYR A 30 -12.63 7.63 8.00
C TYR A 30 -13.93 8.31 7.60
N LEU A 31 -14.37 8.16 6.34
CA LEU A 31 -15.60 8.78 5.86
C LEU A 31 -16.85 8.22 6.55
N LEU A 32 -16.87 6.91 6.85
CA LEU A 32 -17.95 6.32 7.63
C LEU A 32 -17.98 6.83 9.08
N ARG A 33 -16.82 7.15 9.66
CA ARG A 33 -16.72 7.79 10.98
C ARG A 33 -17.23 9.23 10.95
N ASP A 34 -16.97 9.95 9.87
CA ASP A 34 -17.39 11.33 9.67
C ASP A 34 -18.90 11.46 9.31
N GLY A 35 -19.64 10.34 9.35
CA GLY A 35 -21.09 10.31 9.19
C GLY A 35 -21.58 10.09 7.75
N VAL A 36 -20.69 9.80 6.81
CA VAL A 36 -21.09 9.52 5.42
C VAL A 36 -21.83 8.17 5.34
N SER A 37 -22.91 8.12 4.57
CA SER A 37 -23.73 6.92 4.42
C SER A 37 -23.03 5.81 3.62
N VAL A 38 -23.38 4.55 3.93
CA VAL A 38 -22.85 3.35 3.26
C VAL A 38 -23.14 3.38 1.76
N SER A 39 -24.34 3.79 1.35
CA SER A 39 -24.74 3.87 -0.06
C SER A 39 -23.92 4.92 -0.81
N ASN A 40 -23.63 6.08 -0.20
CA ASN A 40 -22.78 7.09 -0.82
C ASN A 40 -21.34 6.57 -1.01
N MET A 41 -20.81 5.80 -0.06
CA MET A 41 -19.50 5.15 -0.20
C MET A 41 -19.48 4.06 -1.28
N ALA A 42 -20.54 3.26 -1.35
CA ALA A 42 -20.71 2.27 -2.40
C ALA A 42 -20.69 2.91 -3.81
N HIS A 43 -21.41 4.04 -3.98
CA HIS A 43 -21.38 4.81 -5.22
C HIS A 43 -20.02 5.44 -5.50
N LYS A 44 -19.44 6.15 -4.52
CA LYS A 44 -18.16 6.87 -4.68
C LYS A 44 -17.01 5.95 -5.09
N TYR A 45 -16.92 4.76 -4.49
CA TYR A 45 -15.84 3.80 -4.76
C TYR A 45 -16.27 2.69 -5.74
N SER A 46 -17.47 2.77 -6.32
CA SER A 46 -18.04 1.72 -7.19
C SER A 46 -17.99 0.32 -6.58
N HIS A 47 -18.08 0.23 -5.25
CA HIS A 47 -18.11 -1.02 -4.50
C HIS A 47 -19.54 -1.37 -4.12
N ASN A 48 -19.81 -2.65 -3.90
CA ASN A 48 -21.11 -3.05 -3.38
C ASN A 48 -21.23 -2.65 -1.88
N GLU A 49 -22.46 -2.40 -1.42
CA GLU A 49 -22.67 -2.01 -0.01
C GLU A 49 -22.21 -3.09 0.97
N SER A 50 -22.34 -4.38 0.60
CA SER A 50 -21.89 -5.49 1.43
C SER A 50 -20.37 -5.45 1.67
N SER A 51 -19.59 -5.03 0.69
CA SER A 51 -18.15 -4.80 0.80
C SER A 51 -17.86 -3.63 1.71
N ILE A 52 -18.60 -2.51 1.61
CA ILE A 52 -18.44 -1.37 2.52
C ILE A 52 -18.75 -1.79 3.97
N ARG A 53 -19.82 -2.56 4.20
CA ARG A 53 -20.15 -3.11 5.52
C ARG A 53 -19.06 -4.07 6.02
N ALA A 54 -18.54 -4.93 5.15
CA ALA A 54 -17.46 -5.84 5.50
C ALA A 54 -16.13 -5.11 5.81
N ILE A 55 -15.85 -3.98 5.15
CA ILE A 55 -14.74 -3.09 5.49
C ILE A 55 -14.93 -2.53 6.90
N LYS A 56 -16.13 -2.03 7.23
CA LYS A 56 -16.47 -1.54 8.57
C LYS A 56 -16.29 -2.60 9.65
N ILE A 57 -16.73 -3.84 9.40
CA ILE A 57 -16.58 -4.96 10.35
C ILE A 57 -15.10 -5.28 10.60
N ARG A 58 -14.26 -5.25 9.56
CA ARG A 58 -12.83 -5.57 9.64
C ARG A 58 -11.94 -4.36 9.93
N GLU A 59 -12.50 -3.30 10.51
CA GLU A 59 -11.77 -2.06 10.79
C GLU A 59 -10.47 -2.28 11.57
N ARG A 60 -10.50 -3.10 12.62
CA ARG A 60 -9.33 -3.40 13.46
C ARG A 60 -8.20 -4.03 12.65
N GLU A 61 -8.54 -5.05 11.85
CA GLU A 61 -7.57 -5.78 11.01
C GLU A 61 -6.95 -4.85 9.97
N ILE A 62 -7.76 -3.99 9.34
CA ILE A 62 -7.30 -3.00 8.36
C ILE A 62 -6.33 -2.00 9.00
N ARG A 63 -6.66 -1.49 10.19
CA ARG A 63 -5.77 -0.56 10.93
C ARG A 63 -4.46 -1.23 11.34
N GLN A 64 -4.51 -2.50 11.79
CA GLN A 64 -3.32 -3.28 12.11
C GLN A 64 -2.45 -3.52 10.87
N ALA A 65 -3.06 -3.91 9.74
CA ALA A 65 -2.34 -4.12 8.50
C ALA A 65 -1.66 -2.82 7.99
N MET A 66 -2.31 -1.66 8.16
CA MET A 66 -1.70 -0.36 7.85
C MET A 66 -0.51 -0.03 8.75
N ALA A 67 -0.62 -0.28 10.06
CA ALA A 67 0.48 -0.09 11.00
C ALA A 67 1.66 -1.02 10.68
N SER A 68 1.40 -2.28 10.30
CA SER A 68 2.43 -3.24 9.89
C SER A 68 3.05 -2.93 8.54
N SER A 69 2.32 -2.28 7.63
CA SER A 69 2.84 -1.86 6.31
C SER A 69 3.71 -0.60 6.36
N ALA A 70 3.70 0.14 7.47
CA ALA A 70 4.59 1.27 7.65
C ALA A 70 6.05 0.80 7.52
N PRO A 71 6.91 1.47 6.75
CA PRO A 71 8.28 1.02 6.55
C PRO A 71 9.00 0.93 7.90
N ILE A 72 9.31 -0.30 8.33
CA ILE A 72 10.19 -0.59 9.48
C ILE A 72 11.57 0.09 9.30
N THR A 73 11.86 0.55 8.09
CA THR A 73 13.05 1.31 7.68
C THR A 73 13.29 2.60 8.49
N ALA A 74 12.28 3.20 9.11
CA ALA A 74 12.50 4.36 10.01
C ALA A 74 13.22 3.97 11.33
N LYS A 75 13.26 2.67 11.68
CA LYS A 75 14.01 2.14 12.83
C LYS A 75 15.39 1.57 12.46
N VAL A 76 15.72 1.47 11.18
CA VAL A 76 16.97 0.81 10.73
C VAL A 76 18.14 1.79 10.61
N THR A 77 17.93 3.10 10.79
CA THR A 77 19.02 4.09 10.85
C THR A 77 19.59 4.34 12.24
N ASN A 78 19.06 3.67 13.28
CA ASN A 78 19.61 3.74 14.64
C ASN A 78 20.33 2.44 15.03
N GLN A 79 20.85 1.67 14.06
CA GLN A 79 22.07 0.95 14.36
C GLN A 79 23.11 2.03 14.62
N VAL A 80 23.42 2.27 15.90
CA VAL A 80 24.56 3.07 16.29
C VAL A 80 25.75 2.42 15.59
N HIS A 81 26.15 2.97 14.43
CA HIS A 81 27.32 2.48 13.72
C HIS A 81 28.44 2.45 14.75
N ASP A 82 28.98 1.27 15.01
CA ASP A 82 30.07 1.12 15.94
C ASP A 82 31.15 2.12 15.53
N LYS A 83 31.59 2.97 16.45
CA LYS A 83 32.60 4.01 16.18
C LYS A 83 33.87 3.38 15.63
N THR A 84 34.15 2.12 15.97
CA THR A 84 35.26 1.36 15.39
C THR A 84 35.00 1.01 13.92
N LEU A 85 33.80 0.54 13.57
CA LEU A 85 33.39 0.23 12.19
C LEU A 85 33.45 1.46 11.27
N VAL A 86 32.96 2.62 11.73
CA VAL A 86 33.04 3.86 10.94
C VAL A 86 34.48 4.28 10.68
N LYS A 87 35.38 4.07 11.65
CA LYS A 87 36.81 4.38 11.51
C LYS A 87 37.49 3.42 10.53
N THR A 88 37.16 2.12 10.58
CA THR A 88 37.72 1.13 9.67
C THR A 88 37.23 1.35 8.23
N GLU A 89 35.95 1.66 8.04
CA GLU A 89 35.40 2.01 6.72
C GLU A 89 36.09 3.24 6.12
N LYS A 90 36.33 4.28 6.91
CA LYS A 90 37.05 5.48 6.46
C LYS A 90 38.50 5.16 6.08
N ALA A 91 39.19 4.37 6.89
CA ALA A 91 40.58 3.95 6.62
C ALA A 91 40.67 3.12 5.34
N LEU A 92 39.75 2.17 5.15
CA LEU A 92 39.70 1.33 3.95
C LEU A 92 39.41 2.15 2.70
N ASN A 93 38.45 3.08 2.77
CA ASN A 93 38.16 4.00 1.66
C ASN A 93 39.36 4.88 1.30
N LEU A 94 40.11 5.34 2.30
CA LEU A 94 41.33 6.10 2.06
C LEU A 94 42.41 5.25 1.39
N TRP A 95 42.63 4.02 1.86
CA TRP A 95 43.58 3.08 1.28
C TRP A 95 43.24 2.74 -0.17
N LEU A 96 41.96 2.45 -0.46
CA LEU A 96 41.52 2.17 -1.83
C LEU A 96 41.77 3.35 -2.77
N LYS A 97 41.46 4.57 -2.33
CA LYS A 97 41.74 5.78 -3.11
C LYS A 97 43.24 5.97 -3.34
N ASP A 98 44.06 5.62 -2.36
CA ASP A 98 45.52 5.69 -2.48
C ASP A 98 46.08 4.67 -3.49
N MET A 99 45.60 3.43 -3.41
CA MET A 99 45.94 2.39 -4.37
C MET A 99 45.50 2.75 -5.78
N ASN A 100 44.28 3.25 -5.94
CA ASN A 100 43.77 3.65 -7.26
C ASN A 100 44.59 4.80 -7.86
N ARG A 101 45.02 5.78 -7.06
CA ARG A 101 45.93 6.85 -7.52
C ARG A 101 47.29 6.30 -7.95
N LYS A 102 47.86 5.37 -7.19
CA LYS A 102 49.15 4.73 -7.55
C LYS A 102 49.05 3.92 -8.83
N LEU A 103 47.96 3.16 -9.00
CA LEU A 103 47.71 2.39 -10.22
C LEU A 103 47.55 3.30 -11.45
N LEU A 104 46.84 4.42 -11.31
CA LEU A 104 46.70 5.41 -12.39
C LEU A 104 48.00 6.21 -12.68
N GLN A 105 48.94 6.28 -11.73
CA GLN A 105 50.26 6.91 -11.93
C GLN A 105 51.30 5.95 -12.50
N MET A 106 51.01 4.65 -12.53
CA MET A 106 51.89 3.60 -13.08
C MET A 106 51.55 3.21 -14.53
N ILE A 107 50.51 3.80 -15.12
CA ILE A 107 50.13 3.68 -16.54
C ILE A 107 50.55 4.96 -17.24
#